data_AF-A0A2E8PW35-F1
#
_entry.id   AF-A0A2E8PW35-F1
#
_cell.length_a   1.000
_cell.length_b   1.000
_cell.length_c   1.000
_cell.angle_alpha   90.00
_cell.angle_beta   90.00
_cell.angle_gamma   90.00
#
_symmetry.space_group_name_H-M   'P 1'
#
loop_
_entity.id
_entity.type
_entity.pdbx_description
1 polymer ?
#
loop_
_entity_poly.entity_id
_entity_poly.type
_entity_poly.pdbx_seq_one_letter_code
_entity_poly.pdbx_strand_id
1 'polypeptide(L)'
;MINLKWFKKKGSESYSPWKIGIVALPIVLLVVLFFLGRNYETVNPRKGSIVEAVYGLGTVTPRRTFTIKTGVAGRIEKIYARPGDEVDSNAPLIRTDSLLFRAPFQGVVTNLLFEENEIVMPGSPILTMKTMKGHHVELIMDQESVLRIRPGLKAELSFETLRAEKIPGVVSRVYSSGGEFIVEVESESMPDEVLPDMTADVAIQVARRDDVMLIPQRAVQRGQVQVVRNGLRKRIPVKIGAADAEWVEVLDDSLKMDDRIVIPRR
;
A
#
# COMPACT_ATOMS: atom_id res chain seq x y z
N MET A 1 72.13 -12.11 -70.88
CA MET A 1 70.69 -12.20 -70.56
C MET A 1 70.55 -13.05 -69.31
N ILE A 2 69.82 -12.52 -68.32
CA ILE A 2 69.33 -13.13 -67.09
C ILE A 2 70.34 -13.25 -65.93
N ASN A 3 69.87 -12.73 -64.80
CA ASN A 3 70.56 -12.14 -63.66
C ASN A 3 70.38 -13.09 -62.46
N LEU A 4 71.46 -13.47 -61.78
CA LEU A 4 71.40 -14.36 -60.63
C LEU A 4 72.39 -13.92 -59.54
N LYS A 5 72.01 -12.94 -58.73
CA LYS A 5 72.59 -12.71 -57.39
C LYS A 5 71.56 -12.02 -56.50
N TRP A 6 70.72 -12.76 -55.78
CA TRP A 6 70.08 -12.25 -54.56
C TRP A 6 69.69 -13.42 -53.64
N PHE A 7 70.59 -13.79 -52.72
CA PHE A 7 70.22 -14.36 -51.42
C PHE A 7 71.39 -14.24 -50.43
N LYS A 8 71.34 -13.26 -49.50
CA LYS A 8 72.00 -13.36 -48.19
C LYS A 8 71.37 -12.43 -47.13
N LYS A 9 70.46 -13.03 -46.36
CA LYS A 9 70.26 -12.98 -44.88
C LYS A 9 70.12 -11.64 -44.11
N LYS A 10 68.93 -11.53 -43.49
CA LYS A 10 68.60 -11.18 -42.09
C LYS A 10 69.04 -9.81 -41.51
N GLY A 11 68.03 -8.99 -41.22
CA GLY A 11 67.99 -8.14 -40.03
C GLY A 11 66.66 -8.41 -39.29
N SER A 12 66.67 -9.28 -38.29
CA SER A 12 65.53 -9.40 -37.37
C SER A 12 65.61 -8.21 -36.43
N GLU A 13 64.72 -7.23 -36.61
CA GLU A 13 64.49 -6.21 -35.60
C GLU A 13 63.97 -6.91 -34.34
N SER A 14 64.87 -7.10 -33.38
CA SER A 14 64.57 -7.63 -32.06
C SER A 14 63.75 -6.57 -31.33
N TYR A 15 62.42 -6.67 -31.45
CA TYR A 15 61.50 -5.88 -30.64
C TYR A 15 61.77 -6.16 -29.16
N SER A 16 62.28 -5.14 -28.49
CA SER A 16 62.66 -5.21 -27.09
C SER A 16 61.41 -5.39 -26.22
N PRO A 17 61.29 -6.47 -25.43
CA PRO A 17 60.04 -6.89 -24.78
C PRO A 17 59.44 -5.85 -23.82
N TRP A 18 60.26 -4.96 -23.25
CA TRP A 18 59.80 -3.86 -22.40
C TRP A 18 58.95 -2.80 -23.14
N LYS A 19 59.19 -2.58 -24.45
CA LYS A 19 58.42 -1.60 -25.24
C LYS A 19 56.98 -2.07 -25.50
N ILE A 20 56.76 -3.39 -25.59
CA ILE A 20 55.42 -3.98 -25.72
C ILE A 20 54.68 -3.91 -24.39
N GLY A 21 55.38 -4.13 -23.27
CA GLY A 21 54.82 -3.98 -21.92
C GLY A 21 54.32 -2.57 -21.61
N ILE A 22 55.05 -1.53 -22.04
CA ILE A 22 54.69 -0.11 -21.82
C ILE A 22 53.42 0.30 -22.59
N VAL A 23 53.15 -0.29 -23.76
CA VAL A 23 51.94 0.00 -24.55
C VAL A 23 50.75 -0.88 -24.12
N ALA A 24 51.00 -2.12 -23.69
CA ALA A 24 49.96 -3.01 -23.21
C ALA A 24 49.40 -2.60 -21.84
N LEU A 25 50.23 -2.06 -20.94
CA LEU A 25 49.81 -1.64 -19.60
C LEU A 25 48.68 -0.58 -19.58
N PRO A 26 48.75 0.53 -20.34
CA PRO A 26 47.67 1.51 -20.37
C PRO A 26 46.41 0.99 -21.05
N ILE A 27 46.51 0.06 -22.01
CA ILE A 27 45.35 -0.59 -22.64
C ILE A 27 44.67 -1.54 -21.65
N VAL A 28 45.45 -2.36 -20.95
CA VAL A 28 44.92 -3.23 -19.88
C VAL A 28 44.35 -2.38 -18.76
N LEU A 29 45.01 -1.29 -18.36
CA LEU A 29 44.50 -0.35 -17.36
C LEU A 29 43.21 0.34 -17.83
N LEU A 30 43.09 0.72 -19.11
CA LEU A 30 41.86 1.26 -19.70
C LEU A 30 40.75 0.22 -19.76
N VAL A 31 41.05 -1.02 -20.12
CA VAL A 31 40.10 -2.14 -20.11
C VAL A 31 39.67 -2.45 -18.68
N VAL A 32 40.60 -2.49 -17.74
CA VAL A 32 40.35 -2.71 -16.31
C VAL A 32 39.54 -1.54 -15.74
N LEU A 33 39.87 -0.28 -16.03
CA LEU A 33 39.07 0.89 -15.66
C LEU A 33 37.68 0.90 -16.32
N PHE A 34 37.59 0.45 -17.57
CA PHE A 34 36.32 0.27 -18.28
C PHE A 34 35.46 -0.83 -17.65
N PHE A 35 36.08 -1.87 -17.09
CA PHE A 35 35.41 -2.92 -16.32
C PHE A 35 35.11 -2.51 -14.88
N LEU A 36 35.97 -1.71 -14.22
CA LEU A 36 35.80 -1.22 -12.84
C LEU A 36 34.70 -0.15 -12.73
N GLY A 37 34.35 0.55 -13.81
CA GLY A 37 33.30 1.56 -13.83
C GLY A 37 31.85 1.04 -13.82
N ARG A 38 31.64 -0.28 -13.81
CA ARG A 38 30.30 -0.89 -13.90
C ARG A 38 29.65 -1.16 -12.53
N ASN A 39 29.59 -0.15 -11.68
CA ASN A 39 28.87 -0.24 -10.40
C ASN A 39 27.41 0.18 -10.55
N TYR A 40 26.61 -0.64 -11.23
CA TYR A 40 25.15 -0.50 -11.25
C TYR A 40 24.48 -1.86 -11.02
N GLU A 41 23.40 -1.85 -10.25
CA GLU A 41 22.59 -3.06 -10.04
C GLU A 41 21.69 -3.27 -11.25
N THR A 42 21.60 -4.53 -11.70
CA THR A 42 20.70 -4.91 -12.80
C THR A 42 19.71 -5.96 -12.35
N VAL A 43 18.48 -5.84 -12.83
CA VAL A 43 17.41 -6.82 -12.60
C VAL A 43 16.82 -7.24 -13.94
N ASN A 44 16.50 -8.52 -14.09
CA ASN A 44 15.84 -9.05 -15.27
C ASN A 44 14.34 -8.74 -15.23
N PRO A 45 13.70 -8.41 -16.37
CA PRO A 45 12.24 -8.41 -16.47
C PRO A 45 11.70 -9.78 -16.10
N ARG A 46 10.50 -9.80 -15.51
CA ARG A 46 9.80 -11.04 -15.16
C ARG A 46 8.36 -11.00 -15.65
N LYS A 47 7.80 -12.17 -15.97
CA LYS A 47 6.35 -12.33 -16.01
C LYS A 47 5.81 -12.44 -14.60
N GLY A 48 4.69 -11.79 -14.35
CA GLY A 48 4.01 -11.90 -13.07
C GLY A 48 2.63 -11.27 -13.13
N SER A 49 1.95 -11.31 -12.00
CA SER A 49 0.71 -10.57 -11.80
C SER A 49 1.01 -9.24 -11.13
N ILE A 50 0.34 -8.18 -11.56
CA ILE A 50 0.33 -6.89 -10.89
C ILE A 50 -1.09 -6.54 -10.46
N VAL A 51 -1.19 -5.93 -9.29
CA VAL A 51 -2.45 -5.46 -8.72
C VAL A 51 -2.39 -3.95 -8.67
N GLU A 52 -3.33 -3.31 -9.35
CA GLU A 52 -3.55 -1.88 -9.21
C GLU A 52 -4.43 -1.67 -7.98
N ALA A 53 -3.96 -0.84 -7.06
CA ALA A 53 -4.66 -0.53 -5.83
C ALA A 53 -4.94 0.97 -5.72
N VAL A 54 -6.11 1.28 -5.18
CA VAL A 54 -6.47 2.62 -4.72
C VAL A 54 -6.28 2.64 -3.21
N TYR A 55 -5.56 3.65 -2.72
CA TYR A 55 -5.25 3.81 -1.30
C TYR A 55 -6.14 4.88 -0.68
N GLY A 56 -6.55 4.66 0.57
CA GLY A 56 -7.31 5.63 1.35
C GLY A 56 -7.14 5.41 2.85
N LEU A 57 -7.40 6.46 3.62
CA LEU A 57 -7.52 6.37 5.07
C LEU A 57 -8.98 6.11 5.42
N GLY A 58 -9.21 5.14 6.28
CA GLY A 58 -10.54 4.82 6.79
C GLY A 58 -10.63 4.89 8.30
N THR A 59 -11.85 4.95 8.81
CA THR A 59 -12.17 4.91 10.24
C THR A 59 -12.94 3.64 10.55
N VAL A 60 -12.61 2.97 11.67
CA VAL A 60 -13.35 1.81 12.15
C VAL A 60 -14.69 2.25 12.70
N THR A 61 -15.77 1.84 12.06
CA THR A 61 -17.14 2.23 12.41
C THR A 61 -17.85 1.04 13.10
N PRO A 62 -18.52 1.28 14.25
CA PRO A 62 -19.31 0.25 14.92
C PRO A 62 -20.53 -0.14 14.10
N ARG A 63 -20.91 -1.42 14.13
CA ARG A 63 -22.12 -1.90 13.46
C ARG A 63 -23.39 -1.29 14.04
N ARG A 64 -23.42 -1.08 15.37
CA ARG A 64 -24.53 -0.43 16.04
C ARG A 64 -24.01 0.55 17.08
N THR A 65 -24.62 1.73 17.08
CA THR A 65 -24.45 2.76 18.11
C THR A 65 -25.81 3.08 18.68
N PHE A 66 -25.90 3.12 20.01
CA PHE A 66 -27.10 3.53 20.71
C PHE A 66 -26.76 4.67 21.66
N THR A 67 -27.46 5.79 21.52
CA THR A 67 -27.30 6.95 22.41
C THR A 67 -28.63 7.23 23.09
N ILE A 68 -28.60 7.22 24.42
CA ILE A 68 -29.74 7.59 25.24
C ILE A 68 -29.86 9.12 25.21
N LYS A 69 -31.04 9.61 24.82
CA LYS A 69 -31.46 11.00 24.95
C LYS A 69 -32.80 11.03 25.65
N THR A 70 -33.03 12.02 26.50
CA THR A 70 -34.34 12.23 27.10
C THR A 70 -35.18 13.21 26.27
N GLY A 71 -36.48 12.98 26.19
CA GLY A 71 -37.45 13.91 25.57
C GLY A 71 -38.01 14.94 26.56
N VAL A 72 -37.82 14.72 27.86
CA VAL A 72 -38.30 15.58 28.94
C VAL A 72 -37.17 15.85 29.93
N ALA A 73 -37.25 16.98 30.64
CA ALA A 73 -36.30 17.25 31.71
C ALA A 73 -36.51 16.23 32.83
N GLY A 74 -35.43 15.68 33.37
CA GLY A 74 -35.52 14.70 34.46
C GLY A 74 -34.21 14.55 35.21
N ARG A 75 -34.30 14.06 36.44
CA ARG A 75 -33.13 13.78 37.29
C ARG A 75 -32.60 12.38 37.02
N ILE A 76 -31.28 12.23 36.92
CA ILE A 76 -30.63 10.90 36.98
C ILE A 76 -30.72 10.38 38.41
N GLU A 77 -31.45 9.29 38.63
CA GLU A 77 -31.53 8.66 39.96
C GLU A 77 -30.41 7.66 40.18
N LYS A 78 -30.08 6.89 39.14
CA LYS A 78 -29.11 5.80 39.25
C LYS A 78 -28.44 5.46 37.94
N ILE A 79 -27.13 5.25 37.97
CA ILE A 79 -26.32 4.79 36.85
C ILE A 79 -25.89 3.35 37.12
N TYR A 80 -26.20 2.45 36.19
CA TYR A 80 -25.90 1.02 36.32
C TYR A 80 -24.67 0.59 35.52
N ALA A 81 -24.30 1.36 34.49
CA ALA A 81 -23.16 1.06 33.62
C ALA A 81 -22.35 2.33 33.33
N ARG A 82 -21.02 2.19 33.30
CA ARG A 82 -20.05 3.27 33.12
C ARG A 82 -19.20 3.03 31.86
N PRO A 83 -18.54 4.07 31.33
CA PRO A 83 -17.62 3.91 30.20
C PRO A 83 -16.59 2.81 30.45
N GLY A 84 -16.46 1.89 29.50
CA GLY A 84 -15.62 0.69 29.59
C GLY A 84 -16.35 -0.57 30.03
N ASP A 85 -17.55 -0.46 30.61
CA ASP A 85 -18.34 -1.63 31.01
C ASP A 85 -18.93 -2.33 29.77
N GLU A 86 -18.75 -3.65 29.70
CA GLU A 86 -19.49 -4.51 28.79
C GLU A 86 -20.86 -4.85 29.39
N VAL A 87 -21.91 -4.69 28.61
CA VAL A 87 -23.30 -4.88 29.04
C VAL A 87 -24.04 -5.78 28.07
N ASP A 88 -24.81 -6.71 28.62
CA ASP A 88 -25.66 -7.60 27.83
C ASP A 88 -26.93 -6.89 27.34
N SER A 89 -27.56 -7.47 26.31
CA SER A 89 -28.87 -7.01 25.86
C SER A 89 -29.88 -7.02 27.01
N ASN A 90 -30.70 -5.96 27.08
CA ASN A 90 -31.73 -5.70 28.09
C ASN A 90 -31.20 -5.40 29.52
N ALA A 91 -29.88 -5.34 29.73
CA ALA A 91 -29.31 -4.89 31.00
C ALA A 91 -29.73 -3.45 31.31
N PRO A 92 -30.01 -3.09 32.58
CA PRO A 92 -30.28 -1.71 32.97
C PRO A 92 -29.04 -0.85 32.74
N LEU A 93 -29.21 0.34 32.16
CA LEU A 93 -28.11 1.29 31.90
C LEU A 93 -28.20 2.49 32.82
N ILE A 94 -29.35 3.17 32.82
CA ILE A 94 -29.58 4.35 33.65
C ILE A 94 -31.06 4.47 34.00
N ARG A 95 -31.35 4.96 35.21
CA ARG A 95 -32.69 5.29 35.67
C ARG A 95 -32.79 6.80 35.87
N THR A 96 -33.81 7.39 35.27
CA THR A 96 -34.30 8.73 35.60
C THR A 96 -35.50 8.64 36.54
N ASP A 97 -35.92 9.77 37.07
CA ASP A 97 -37.17 9.92 37.85
C ASP A 97 -38.43 9.31 37.20
N SER A 98 -38.42 9.14 35.88
CA SER A 98 -39.57 8.77 35.08
C SER A 98 -39.38 7.49 34.27
N LEU A 99 -38.14 7.09 33.95
CA LEU A 99 -37.84 6.02 33.00
C LEU A 99 -36.61 5.19 33.40
N LEU A 100 -36.65 3.90 33.09
CA LEU A 100 -35.48 3.02 33.14
C LEU A 100 -35.05 2.70 31.71
N PHE A 101 -33.85 3.13 31.33
CA PHE A 101 -33.27 2.81 30.04
C PHE A 101 -32.46 1.52 30.13
N ARG A 102 -32.61 0.67 29.12
CA ARG A 102 -31.95 -0.64 29.02
C ARG A 102 -31.14 -0.74 27.72
N ALA A 103 -30.14 -1.60 27.72
CA ALA A 103 -29.31 -1.87 26.57
C ALA A 103 -30.12 -2.54 25.45
N PRO A 104 -30.22 -1.97 24.24
CA PRO A 104 -30.94 -2.62 23.13
C PRO A 104 -30.16 -3.80 22.52
N PHE A 105 -28.86 -3.90 22.77
CA PHE A 105 -27.98 -4.96 22.28
C PHE A 105 -26.79 -5.12 23.23
N GLN A 106 -26.06 -6.23 23.12
CA GLN A 106 -24.80 -6.42 23.83
C GLN A 106 -23.72 -5.49 23.25
N GLY A 107 -23.00 -4.78 24.11
CA GLY A 107 -21.96 -3.85 23.69
C GLY A 107 -21.23 -3.23 24.87
N VAL A 108 -20.41 -2.22 24.57
CA VAL A 108 -19.63 -1.48 25.58
C VAL A 108 -20.14 -0.05 25.66
N VAL A 109 -20.32 0.43 26.89
CA VAL A 109 -20.61 1.85 27.13
C VAL A 109 -19.34 2.65 26.81
N THR A 110 -19.43 3.62 25.91
CA THR A 110 -18.27 4.39 25.45
C THR A 110 -18.30 5.83 25.93
N ASN A 111 -19.45 6.34 26.36
CA ASN A 111 -19.56 7.69 26.87
C ASN A 111 -20.70 7.81 27.88
N LEU A 112 -20.50 8.64 28.90
CA LEU A 112 -21.46 9.00 29.93
C LEU A 112 -21.20 10.45 30.31
N LEU A 113 -22.20 11.32 30.15
CA LEU A 113 -22.05 12.77 30.24
C LEU A 113 -22.68 13.39 31.49
N PHE A 114 -23.30 12.59 32.34
CA PHE A 114 -24.00 13.03 33.55
C PHE A 114 -23.70 12.11 34.71
N GLU A 115 -23.77 12.66 35.91
CA GLU A 115 -23.63 11.95 37.18
C GLU A 115 -24.99 11.73 37.86
N GLU A 116 -25.02 10.85 38.86
CA GLU A 116 -26.21 10.65 39.68
C GLU A 116 -26.62 11.95 40.39
N ASN A 117 -27.92 12.18 40.48
CA ASN A 117 -28.59 13.38 40.99
C ASN A 117 -28.53 14.63 40.11
N GLU A 118 -27.86 14.58 38.95
CA GLU A 118 -27.88 15.67 37.98
C GLU A 118 -29.21 15.74 37.21
N ILE A 119 -29.50 16.92 36.66
CA ILE A 119 -30.70 17.18 35.84
C ILE A 119 -30.30 17.17 34.37
N VAL A 120 -30.95 16.32 33.58
CA VAL A 120 -30.76 16.25 32.13
C VAL A 120 -31.85 17.05 31.42
N MET A 121 -31.44 17.86 30.45
CA MET A 121 -32.36 18.60 29.57
C MET A 121 -32.76 17.79 28.33
N PRO A 122 -33.98 17.98 27.80
CA PRO A 122 -34.42 17.34 26.56
C PRO A 122 -33.41 17.46 25.42
N GLY A 123 -33.21 16.37 24.68
CA GLY A 123 -32.29 16.30 23.53
C GLY A 123 -30.83 16.08 23.88
N SER A 124 -30.43 16.25 25.15
CA SER A 124 -29.05 16.03 25.59
C SER A 124 -28.68 14.54 25.56
N PRO A 125 -27.53 14.16 24.98
CA PRO A 125 -27.04 12.79 25.05
C PRO A 125 -26.57 12.48 26.47
N ILE A 126 -27.05 11.37 27.03
CA ILE A 126 -26.72 10.95 28.40
C ILE A 126 -25.62 9.90 28.39
N LEU A 127 -25.85 8.82 27.67
CA LEU A 127 -24.99 7.65 27.59
C LEU A 127 -24.95 7.15 26.15
N THR A 128 -23.77 6.76 25.68
CA THR A 128 -23.59 6.10 24.37
C THR A 128 -22.98 4.72 24.56
N MET A 129 -23.50 3.75 23.83
CA MET A 129 -23.01 2.38 23.77
C MET A 129 -22.78 1.98 22.31
N LYS A 130 -21.71 1.22 22.07
CA LYS A 130 -21.32 0.70 20.75
C LYS A 130 -21.14 -0.81 20.82
N THR A 131 -21.43 -1.52 19.73
CA THR A 131 -21.05 -2.94 19.58
C THR A 131 -19.54 -3.06 19.39
N MET A 132 -18.88 -4.07 19.97
CA MET A 132 -17.44 -4.34 19.81
C MET A 132 -17.08 -5.37 18.72
N LYS A 133 -18.09 -5.90 18.01
CA LYS A 133 -17.88 -6.90 16.96
C LYS A 133 -18.64 -6.53 15.70
N GLY A 134 -18.14 -7.03 14.56
CA GLY A 134 -18.72 -6.77 13.24
C GLY A 134 -18.51 -5.34 12.77
N HIS A 135 -17.38 -4.73 13.14
CA HIS A 135 -16.95 -3.44 12.64
C HIS A 135 -16.70 -3.48 11.13
N HIS A 136 -16.84 -2.32 10.49
CA HIS A 136 -16.38 -2.09 9.13
C HIS A 136 -15.47 -0.86 9.13
N VAL A 137 -14.65 -0.73 8.10
CA VAL A 137 -13.83 0.46 7.89
C VAL A 137 -14.53 1.33 6.85
N GLU A 138 -14.82 2.57 7.22
CA GLU A 138 -15.43 3.57 6.34
C GLU A 138 -14.34 4.49 5.80
N LEU A 139 -14.25 4.62 4.47
CA LEU A 139 -13.32 5.51 3.78
C LEU A 139 -14.08 6.58 3.02
N ILE A 140 -13.53 7.80 3.03
CA ILE A 140 -13.97 8.88 2.15
C ILE A 140 -13.00 8.99 0.97
N MET A 141 -13.52 8.89 -0.24
CA MET A 141 -12.74 8.83 -1.47
C MET A 141 -13.02 10.03 -2.38
N ASP A 142 -12.07 10.33 -3.27
CA ASP A 142 -12.30 11.28 -4.35
C ASP A 142 -13.17 10.67 -5.48
N GLN A 143 -13.72 11.55 -6.31
CA GLN A 143 -14.65 11.18 -7.38
C GLN A 143 -14.01 10.26 -8.43
N GLU A 144 -12.74 10.46 -8.79
CA GLU A 144 -12.11 9.65 -9.83
C GLU A 144 -11.80 8.24 -9.34
N SER A 145 -11.35 8.12 -8.09
CA SER A 145 -11.04 6.86 -7.43
C SER A 145 -12.27 5.99 -7.20
N VAL A 146 -13.35 6.56 -6.66
CA VAL A 146 -14.57 5.78 -6.36
C VAL A 146 -15.21 5.19 -7.63
N LEU A 147 -15.03 5.82 -8.79
CA LEU A 147 -15.54 5.31 -10.07
C LEU A 147 -14.94 3.96 -10.47
N ARG A 148 -13.77 3.59 -9.92
CA ARG A 148 -13.12 2.29 -10.14
C ARG A 148 -13.44 1.25 -9.06
N ILE A 149 -14.09 1.66 -7.96
CA ILE A 149 -14.37 0.79 -6.81
C ILE A 149 -15.79 0.21 -6.91
N ARG A 150 -15.94 -1.10 -6.70
CA ARG A 150 -17.22 -1.80 -6.68
C ARG A 150 -17.32 -2.72 -5.46
N PRO A 151 -18.53 -3.02 -4.97
CA PRO A 151 -18.73 -4.08 -3.98
C PRO A 151 -18.12 -5.41 -4.45
N GLY A 152 -17.53 -6.16 -3.52
CA GLY A 152 -16.86 -7.44 -3.77
C GLY A 152 -15.36 -7.34 -4.10
N LEU A 153 -14.81 -6.13 -4.30
CA LEU A 153 -13.38 -5.97 -4.48
C LEU A 153 -12.61 -6.30 -3.20
N LYS A 154 -11.44 -6.92 -3.37
CA LYS A 154 -10.53 -7.22 -2.26
C LYS A 154 -9.88 -5.95 -1.74
N ALA A 155 -9.74 -5.86 -0.43
CA ALA A 155 -9.02 -4.80 0.24
C ALA A 155 -8.00 -5.39 1.23
N GLU A 156 -6.94 -4.65 1.49
CA GLU A 156 -6.01 -4.91 2.58
C GLU A 156 -6.11 -3.75 3.57
N LEU A 157 -6.37 -4.07 4.83
CA LEU A 157 -6.41 -3.14 5.95
C LEU A 157 -5.09 -3.24 6.72
N SER A 158 -4.57 -2.12 7.18
CA SER A 158 -3.47 -2.10 8.14
C SER A 158 -3.67 -0.97 9.15
N PHE A 159 -3.36 -1.25 10.42
CA PHE A 159 -3.46 -0.28 11.49
C PHE A 159 -2.06 0.18 11.89
N GLU A 160 -1.92 1.46 12.24
CA GLU A 160 -0.62 2.03 12.60
C GLU A 160 0.05 1.29 13.77
N THR A 161 -0.75 0.76 14.69
CA THR A 161 -0.31 0.00 15.86
C THR A 161 0.04 -1.47 15.55
N LEU A 162 -0.40 -1.99 14.39
CA LEU A 162 -0.29 -3.41 13.99
C LEU A 162 0.29 -3.57 12.58
N ARG A 163 1.22 -2.70 12.16
CA ARG A 163 1.74 -2.62 10.77
C ARG A 163 2.34 -3.93 10.21
N ALA A 164 2.66 -4.91 11.05
CA ALA A 164 3.19 -6.20 10.61
C ALA A 164 2.12 -7.13 10.01
N GLU A 165 0.84 -6.88 10.28
CA GLU A 165 -0.26 -7.73 9.83
C GLU A 165 -1.17 -6.99 8.86
N LYS A 166 -1.23 -7.50 7.63
CA LYS A 166 -2.21 -7.09 6.64
C LYS A 166 -3.48 -7.87 6.86
N ILE A 167 -4.56 -7.16 7.15
CA ILE A 167 -5.85 -7.78 7.46
C ILE A 167 -6.70 -7.78 6.18
N PRO A 168 -7.07 -8.96 5.66
CA PRO A 168 -7.88 -9.03 4.45
C PRO A 168 -9.28 -8.47 4.70
N GLY A 169 -9.78 -7.69 3.75
CA GLY A 169 -11.14 -7.16 3.75
C GLY A 169 -11.78 -7.23 2.37
N VAL A 170 -13.07 -6.93 2.32
CA VAL A 170 -13.86 -6.87 1.09
C VAL A 170 -14.70 -5.61 1.10
N VAL A 171 -14.74 -4.89 -0.01
CA VAL A 171 -15.63 -3.74 -0.18
C VAL A 171 -17.07 -4.24 -0.09
N SER A 172 -17.79 -3.84 0.95
CA SER A 172 -19.18 -4.23 1.17
C SER A 172 -20.13 -3.24 0.49
N ARG A 173 -19.82 -1.94 0.54
CA ARG A 173 -20.67 -0.88 0.00
C ARG A 173 -19.87 0.26 -0.60
N VAL A 174 -20.49 0.91 -1.59
CA VAL A 174 -20.00 2.14 -2.22
C VAL A 174 -21.22 3.02 -2.46
N TYR A 175 -21.25 4.21 -1.89
CA TYR A 175 -22.36 5.16 -2.04
C TYR A 175 -21.88 6.60 -1.84
N SER A 176 -22.74 7.57 -2.12
CA SER A 176 -22.46 8.97 -1.81
C SER A 176 -23.44 9.52 -0.77
N SER A 177 -22.96 10.41 0.09
CA SER A 177 -23.77 11.09 1.10
C SER A 177 -23.19 12.46 1.37
N GLY A 178 -24.01 13.51 1.38
CA GLY A 178 -23.55 14.87 1.74
C GLY A 178 -22.45 15.46 0.84
N GLY A 179 -22.24 14.94 -0.37
CA GLY A 179 -21.13 15.34 -1.26
C GLY A 179 -19.84 14.53 -1.08
N GLU A 180 -19.83 13.59 -0.14
CA GLU A 180 -18.73 12.65 0.07
C GLU A 180 -19.02 11.33 -0.64
N PHE A 181 -17.96 10.64 -1.07
CA PHE A 181 -18.03 9.31 -1.66
C PHE A 181 -17.49 8.30 -0.67
N ILE A 182 -18.39 7.48 -0.12
CA ILE A 182 -18.11 6.60 0.99
C ILE A 182 -17.95 5.18 0.47
N VAL A 183 -16.89 4.52 0.94
CA VAL A 183 -16.61 3.11 0.71
C VAL A 183 -16.55 2.41 2.06
N GLU A 184 -17.38 1.40 2.25
CA GLU A 184 -17.32 0.53 3.42
C GLU A 184 -16.55 -0.75 3.07
N VAL A 185 -15.61 -1.13 3.93
CA VAL A 185 -14.84 -2.37 3.84
C VAL A 185 -15.11 -3.22 5.08
N GLU A 186 -15.58 -4.45 4.89
CA GLU A 186 -15.77 -5.42 5.95
C GLU A 186 -14.59 -6.40 6.01
N SER A 187 -14.24 -6.86 7.20
CA SER A 187 -13.23 -7.89 7.41
C SER A 187 -13.75 -8.95 8.39
N GLU A 188 -13.67 -10.21 8.00
CA GLU A 188 -14.00 -11.35 8.87
C GLU A 188 -12.89 -11.66 9.88
N SER A 189 -11.68 -11.18 9.64
CA SER A 189 -10.49 -11.42 10.45
C SER A 189 -9.99 -10.15 11.14
N MET A 190 -10.91 -9.26 11.54
CA MET A 190 -10.57 -8.08 12.31
C MET A 190 -10.13 -8.49 13.73
N PRO A 191 -8.93 -8.10 14.20
CA PRO A 191 -8.50 -8.39 15.57
C PRO A 191 -9.39 -7.73 16.61
N ASP A 192 -9.58 -8.39 17.76
CA ASP A 192 -10.41 -7.88 18.87
C ASP A 192 -9.79 -6.60 19.52
N GLU A 193 -8.49 -6.38 19.33
CA GLU A 193 -7.78 -5.18 19.78
C GLU A 193 -8.14 -3.93 18.96
N VAL A 194 -8.75 -4.09 17.79
CA VAL A 194 -9.19 -2.97 16.95
C VAL A 194 -10.51 -2.43 17.49
N LEU A 195 -10.43 -1.24 18.10
CA LEU A 195 -11.58 -0.55 18.66
C LEU A 195 -12.25 0.37 17.63
N PRO A 196 -13.54 0.69 17.82
CA PRO A 196 -14.20 1.78 17.11
C PRO A 196 -13.40 3.08 17.13
N ASP A 197 -13.61 3.88 16.10
CA ASP A 197 -13.02 5.20 15.91
C ASP A 197 -11.49 5.19 15.65
N MET A 198 -10.85 4.01 15.58
CA MET A 198 -9.45 3.88 15.13
C MET A 198 -9.32 4.17 13.63
N THR A 199 -8.15 4.68 13.21
CA THR A 199 -7.80 4.88 11.80
C THR A 199 -7.13 3.63 11.22
N ALA A 200 -7.45 3.30 9.97
CA ALA A 200 -6.82 2.25 9.18
C ALA A 200 -6.32 2.79 7.84
N ASP A 201 -5.13 2.37 7.44
CA ASP A 201 -4.70 2.44 6.04
C ASP A 201 -5.38 1.32 5.25
N VAL A 202 -5.96 1.66 4.11
CA VAL A 202 -6.71 0.71 3.28
C VAL A 202 -6.20 0.75 1.84
N ALA A 203 -5.89 -0.43 1.30
CA ALA A 203 -5.54 -0.61 -0.10
C ALA A 203 -6.61 -1.47 -0.80
N ILE A 204 -7.40 -0.86 -1.69
CA ILE A 204 -8.47 -1.54 -2.43
C ILE A 204 -7.96 -1.95 -3.81
N GLN A 205 -8.01 -3.24 -4.11
CA GLN A 205 -7.55 -3.82 -5.37
C GLN A 205 -8.60 -3.57 -6.46
N VAL A 206 -8.35 -2.62 -7.36
CA VAL A 206 -9.30 -2.21 -8.42
C VAL A 206 -9.08 -2.91 -9.76
N ALA A 207 -7.86 -3.38 -10.00
CA ALA A 207 -7.56 -4.21 -11.16
C ALA A 207 -6.48 -5.23 -10.82
N ARG A 208 -6.56 -6.40 -11.46
CA ARG A 208 -5.51 -7.40 -11.45
C ARG A 208 -5.20 -7.77 -12.89
N ARG A 209 -3.93 -7.76 -13.25
CA ARG A 209 -3.45 -8.22 -14.55
C ARG A 209 -2.45 -9.33 -14.31
N ASP A 210 -2.72 -10.49 -14.89
CA ASP A 210 -1.85 -11.65 -14.83
C ASP A 210 -1.00 -11.74 -16.11
N ASP A 211 0.14 -12.42 -16.01
CA ASP A 211 1.09 -12.65 -17.11
C ASP A 211 1.58 -11.37 -17.84
N VAL A 212 1.85 -10.31 -17.09
CA VAL A 212 2.38 -9.04 -17.63
C VAL A 212 3.90 -8.95 -17.50
N MET A 213 4.54 -8.16 -18.37
CA MET A 213 5.98 -7.90 -18.27
C MET A 213 6.24 -6.86 -17.17
N LEU A 214 6.93 -7.27 -16.12
CA LEU A 214 7.24 -6.43 -14.97
C LEU A 214 8.70 -6.04 -14.93
N ILE A 215 8.92 -4.77 -14.64
CA ILE A 215 10.22 -4.20 -14.32
C ILE A 215 10.16 -3.43 -13.00
N PRO A 216 11.28 -3.24 -12.30
CA PRO A 216 11.29 -2.43 -11.09
C PRO A 216 10.84 -0.99 -11.38
N GLN A 217 9.88 -0.47 -10.63
CA GLN A 217 9.35 0.89 -10.80
C GLN A 217 10.46 1.94 -10.75
N ARG A 218 11.46 1.73 -9.88
CA ARG A 218 12.65 2.58 -9.72
C ARG A 218 13.51 2.70 -10.99
N ALA A 219 13.40 1.76 -11.93
CA ALA A 219 14.16 1.79 -13.17
C ALA A 219 13.56 2.73 -14.23
N VAL A 220 12.30 3.15 -14.07
CA VAL A 220 11.62 4.04 -15.01
C VAL A 220 11.94 5.49 -14.67
N GLN A 221 12.62 6.20 -15.58
CA GLN A 221 12.96 7.61 -15.44
C GLN A 221 12.41 8.40 -16.63
N ARG A 222 11.47 9.32 -16.38
CA ARG A 222 10.83 10.16 -17.41
C ARG A 222 10.27 9.34 -18.59
N GLY A 223 9.62 8.20 -18.29
CA GLY A 223 9.05 7.28 -19.30
C GLY A 223 10.09 6.46 -20.08
N GLN A 224 11.34 6.42 -19.62
CA GLN A 224 12.42 5.67 -20.27
C GLN A 224 13.11 4.74 -19.27
N VAL A 225 13.61 3.61 -19.77
CA VAL A 225 14.31 2.60 -19.00
C VAL A 225 15.70 2.41 -19.59
N GLN A 226 16.71 2.27 -18.73
CA GLN A 226 18.05 1.91 -19.15
C GLN A 226 18.22 0.39 -19.11
N VAL A 227 18.65 -0.17 -20.23
CA VAL A 227 18.86 -1.61 -20.39
C VAL A 227 20.27 -1.91 -20.84
N VAL A 228 20.82 -3.04 -20.41
CA VAL A 228 22.04 -3.62 -20.97
C VAL A 228 21.64 -4.82 -21.82
N ARG A 229 21.76 -4.67 -23.14
CA ARG A 229 21.48 -5.72 -24.13
C ARG A 229 22.76 -6.00 -24.92
N ASN A 230 23.21 -7.25 -24.94
CA ASN A 230 24.47 -7.65 -25.59
C ASN A 230 25.68 -6.83 -25.12
N GLY A 231 25.74 -6.52 -23.82
CA GLY A 231 26.84 -5.75 -23.20
C GLY A 231 26.82 -4.24 -23.47
N LEU A 232 25.87 -3.73 -24.28
CA LEU A 232 25.69 -2.32 -24.59
C LEU A 232 24.55 -1.72 -23.78
N ARG A 233 24.81 -0.56 -23.15
CA ARG A 233 23.78 0.20 -22.42
C ARG A 233 22.98 1.05 -23.40
N LYS A 234 21.66 0.89 -23.40
CA LYS A 234 20.72 1.66 -24.23
C LYS A 234 19.63 2.24 -23.33
N ARG A 235 19.08 3.38 -23.74
CA ARG A 235 17.89 3.96 -23.10
C ARG A 235 16.71 3.72 -24.04
N ILE A 236 15.70 3.01 -23.55
CA ILE A 236 14.53 2.59 -24.33
C ILE A 236 13.30 3.31 -23.75
N PRO A 237 12.52 4.04 -24.56
CA PRO A 237 11.21 4.53 -24.14
C PRO A 237 10.25 3.36 -23.98
N VAL A 238 9.45 3.38 -22.92
CA VAL A 238 8.50 2.30 -22.59
C VAL A 238 7.12 2.89 -22.32
N LYS A 239 6.06 2.22 -22.77
CA LYS A 239 4.70 2.51 -22.33
C LYS A 239 4.41 1.72 -21.06
N ILE A 240 4.15 2.44 -19.98
CA ILE A 240 3.84 1.83 -18.68
C ILE A 240 2.33 1.68 -18.46
N GLY A 241 1.96 0.62 -17.77
CA GLY A 241 0.59 0.29 -17.39
C GLY A 241 0.39 0.38 -15.88
N ALA A 242 -0.25 -0.65 -15.32
CA ALA A 242 -0.44 -0.76 -13.87
C ALA A 242 0.91 -0.71 -13.14
N ALA A 243 0.91 -0.08 -11.96
CA ALA A 243 2.08 0.05 -11.11
C ALA A 243 1.69 -0.24 -9.66
N ASP A 244 2.55 -0.98 -8.95
CA ASP A 244 2.52 -1.10 -7.50
C ASP A 244 3.73 -0.38 -6.89
N ALA A 245 4.01 -0.59 -5.60
CA ALA A 245 5.10 0.09 -4.90
C ALA A 245 6.52 -0.35 -5.35
N GLU A 246 6.65 -1.51 -5.99
CA GLU A 246 7.94 -2.08 -6.39
C GLU A 246 8.09 -2.28 -7.89
N TRP A 247 7.00 -2.64 -8.57
CA TRP A 247 6.96 -3.11 -9.96
C TRP A 247 6.01 -2.27 -10.80
N VAL A 248 6.33 -2.20 -12.09
CA VAL A 248 5.47 -1.57 -13.10
C VAL A 248 5.35 -2.46 -14.33
N GLU A 249 4.14 -2.51 -14.86
CA GLU A 249 3.81 -3.18 -16.11
C GLU A 249 4.34 -2.39 -17.31
N VAL A 250 4.94 -3.11 -18.25
CA VAL A 250 5.28 -2.59 -19.58
C VAL A 250 4.24 -3.12 -20.58
N LEU A 251 3.52 -2.19 -21.23
CA LEU A 251 2.40 -2.48 -22.12
C LEU A 251 2.81 -2.79 -23.57
N ASP A 252 4.08 -2.59 -23.91
CA ASP A 252 4.60 -2.77 -25.26
C ASP A 252 5.76 -3.77 -25.30
N ASP A 253 6.13 -4.20 -26.50
CA ASP A 253 7.22 -5.15 -26.74
C ASP A 253 8.61 -4.46 -26.80
N SER A 254 8.76 -3.30 -26.16
CA SER A 254 10.02 -2.54 -26.19
C SER A 254 11.17 -3.28 -25.47
N LEU A 255 10.82 -4.11 -24.49
CA LEU A 255 11.74 -4.86 -23.65
C LEU A 255 11.68 -6.37 -23.97
N LYS A 256 12.80 -7.06 -23.72
CA LYS A 256 12.95 -8.50 -23.87
C LYS A 256 13.29 -9.12 -22.52
N MET A 257 12.92 -10.39 -22.30
CA MET A 257 13.21 -11.09 -21.04
C MET A 257 14.71 -11.21 -20.73
N ASP A 258 15.55 -11.28 -21.76
CA ASP A 258 17.00 -11.32 -21.61
C ASP A 258 17.64 -9.95 -21.33
N ASP A 259 16.84 -8.87 -21.33
CA ASP A 259 17.36 -7.56 -21.00
C ASP A 259 17.76 -7.49 -19.52
N ARG A 260 18.81 -6.73 -19.25
CA ARG A 260 19.21 -6.37 -17.89
C ARG A 260 18.83 -4.93 -17.63
N ILE A 261 17.80 -4.73 -16.81
CA ILE A 261 17.28 -3.41 -16.45
C ILE A 261 18.21 -2.78 -15.40
N VAL A 262 18.73 -1.59 -15.69
CA VAL A 262 19.63 -0.87 -14.78
C VAL A 262 18.81 -0.14 -13.72
N ILE A 263 19.08 -0.42 -12.44
CA ILE A 263 18.47 0.29 -11.31
C ILE A 263 19.38 1.46 -10.92
N PRO A 264 18.87 2.71 -10.92
CA PRO A 264 19.59 3.86 -10.39
C PRO A 264 19.84 3.67 -8.89
N ARG A 265 21.07 3.90 -8.42
CA ARG A 265 21.32 4.05 -6.97
C ARG A 265 20.69 5.36 -6.49
N ARG A 266 20.09 5.32 -5.30
CA ARG A 266 19.58 6.49 -4.58
C ARG A 266 20.71 7.49 -4.32
#